data_AF-A0A316IC89-F1
#
_entry.id   AF-A0A316IC89-F1
#
_cell.length_a   1.000
_cell.length_b   1.000
_cell.length_c   1.000
_cell.angle_alpha   90.00
_cell.angle_beta   90.00
_cell.angle_gamma   90.00
#
_symmetry.space_group_name_H-M   'P 1'
#
loop_
_entity.id
_entity.type
_entity.pdbx_description
1 polymer ?
#
loop_
_entity_poly.entity_id
_entity_poly.type
_entity_poly.pdbx_seq_one_letter_code
_entity_poly.pdbx_strand_id
1 'polypeptide(L)' 'MTDLDPLLRRAAALVPDEARSDAGLSRADVEEYLDHDEFEVAHGILADLHDGAWQGEEFWALPAEAAGLMRLR' A
#
# COMPACT_ATOMS: atom_id res chain seq x y z
N MET A 1 -1.91 17.27 -8.92
CA MET A 1 -2.65 17.12 -7.67
C MET A 1 -2.71 15.63 -7.42
N THR A 2 -1.69 15.08 -6.75
CA THR A 2 -1.63 13.64 -6.45
C THR A 2 -2.57 13.36 -5.27
N ASP A 3 -3.33 12.27 -5.33
CA ASP A 3 -4.26 11.84 -4.29
C ASP A 3 -3.79 10.50 -3.68
N LEU A 4 -4.28 10.17 -2.48
CA LEU A 4 -3.90 8.95 -1.74
C LEU A 4 -4.30 7.69 -2.51
N ASP A 5 -5.53 7.67 -2.99
CA ASP A 5 -6.12 6.52 -3.66
C ASP A 5 -5.28 5.99 -4.85
N PRO A 6 -4.91 6.81 -5.87
CA PRO A 6 -4.12 6.33 -6.99
C PRO A 6 -2.69 5.91 -6.60
N LEU A 7 -2.11 6.47 -5.55
CA LEU A 7 -0.80 6.06 -5.05
C LEU A 7 -0.87 4.66 -4.41
N LEU A 8 -1.84 4.46 -3.53
CA LEU A 8 -2.01 3.20 -2.80
C LEU A 8 -2.46 2.07 -3.74
N ARG A 9 -3.36 2.34 -4.71
CA ARG A 9 -3.73 1.35 -5.74
C ARG A 9 -2.55 0.95 -6.61
N ARG A 10 -1.66 1.89 -6.95
CA ARG A 10 -0.44 1.57 -7.70
C ARG A 10 0.55 0.76 -6.88
N ALA A 11 0.68 1.05 -5.58
CA ALA A 11 1.50 0.24 -4.68
C ALA A 11 0.95 -1.20 -4.58
N ALA A 12 -0.37 -1.35 -4.40
CA ALA A 12 -1.05 -2.64 -4.35
C ALA A 12 -0.85 -3.47 -5.64
N ALA A 13 -0.86 -2.84 -6.81
CA ALA A 13 -0.64 -3.51 -8.09
C ALA A 13 0.79 -4.07 -8.27
N LEU A 14 1.76 -3.60 -7.48
CA LEU A 14 3.13 -4.13 -7.47
C LEU A 14 3.30 -5.31 -6.51
N VAL A 15 2.30 -5.59 -5.67
CA VAL A 15 2.32 -6.68 -4.69
C VAL A 15 2.01 -8.00 -5.41
N PRO A 16 2.88 -9.02 -5.33
CA PRO A 16 2.60 -10.34 -5.87
C PRO A 16 1.45 -11.04 -5.12
N ASP A 17 0.74 -11.94 -5.81
CA ASP A 17 -0.43 -12.63 -5.26
C ASP A 17 -0.13 -13.52 -4.05
N GLU A 18 1.12 -13.97 -3.90
CA GLU A 18 1.59 -14.80 -2.79
C GLU A 18 2.12 -14.00 -1.59
N ALA A 19 2.40 -12.70 -1.77
CA ALA A 19 2.92 -11.86 -0.71
C ALA A 19 1.88 -11.67 0.40
N ARG A 20 2.31 -11.82 1.66
CA ARG A 20 1.48 -11.63 2.84
C ARG A 20 2.20 -10.77 3.85
N SER A 21 1.46 -9.90 4.55
CA SER A 21 1.97 -9.21 5.73
C SER A 21 2.12 -10.19 6.90
N ASP A 22 2.71 -9.73 8.00
CA ASP A 22 2.81 -10.51 9.25
C ASP A 22 1.43 -10.94 9.80
N ALA A 23 0.38 -10.16 9.50
CA ALA A 23 -1.00 -10.48 9.87
C ALA A 23 -1.70 -11.43 8.87
N GLY A 24 -1.01 -11.89 7.83
CA GLY A 24 -1.58 -12.73 6.77
C GLY A 24 -2.42 -11.99 5.74
N LEU A 25 -2.30 -10.66 5.65
CA LEU A 25 -3.07 -9.83 4.71
C LEU A 25 -2.36 -9.75 3.36
N SER A 26 -3.15 -9.70 2.29
CA SER A 26 -2.74 -9.73 0.89
C SER A 26 -3.07 -8.42 0.17
N ARG A 27 -2.69 -8.30 -1.12
CA ARG A 27 -3.12 -7.16 -1.94
C ARG A 27 -4.64 -7.04 -2.07
N ALA A 28 -5.37 -8.15 -2.01
CA ALA A 28 -6.83 -8.12 -2.10
C ALA A 28 -7.44 -7.41 -0.88
N ASP A 29 -6.87 -7.61 0.31
CA ASP A 29 -7.28 -6.91 1.52
C ASP A 29 -6.96 -5.41 1.39
N VAL A 30 -5.80 -5.05 0.85
CA VAL A 30 -5.45 -3.64 0.55
C VAL A 30 -6.49 -3.01 -0.39
N GLU A 31 -6.82 -3.69 -1.49
CA GLU A 31 -7.80 -3.23 -2.47
C GLU A 31 -9.20 -3.04 -1.83
N GLU A 32 -9.64 -3.97 -0.96
CA GLU A 32 -10.90 -3.86 -0.21
C GLU A 32 -10.93 -2.63 0.70
N TYR A 33 -9.86 -2.37 1.45
CA TYR A 33 -9.75 -1.17 2.29
C TYR A 33 -9.77 0.13 1.48
N LEU A 34 -9.17 0.13 0.28
CA LEU A 34 -9.20 1.29 -0.63
C LEU A 34 -10.59 1.55 -1.20
N ASP A 35 -11.39 0.51 -1.44
CA ASP A 35 -12.79 0.65 -1.88
C ASP A 35 -13.68 1.26 -0.77
N HIS A 36 -13.23 1.24 0.48
CA HIS A 36 -13.90 1.83 1.64
C HIS A 36 -13.30 3.18 2.09
N ASP A 37 -12.41 3.79 1.30
CA ASP A 37 -11.67 5.01 1.66
C ASP A 37 -10.83 4.88 2.96
N GLU A 38 -10.52 3.66 3.40
CA GLU A 38 -9.73 3.37 4.61
C GLU A 38 -8.23 3.44 4.32
N PHE A 39 -7.78 4.60 3.83
CA PHE A 39 -6.42 4.81 3.31
C PHE A 39 -5.31 4.53 4.34
N GLU A 40 -5.52 4.86 5.61
CA GLU A 40 -4.53 4.62 6.67
C GLU A 40 -4.32 3.12 6.92
N VAL A 41 -5.40 2.33 6.84
CA VAL A 41 -5.34 0.87 7.00
C VAL A 41 -4.65 0.24 5.80
N ALA A 42 -5.07 0.60 4.59
CA ALA A 42 -4.43 0.15 3.35
C ALA A 42 -2.93 0.47 3.31
N HIS A 43 -2.53 1.67 3.75
CA HIS A 43 -1.13 2.07 3.86
C HIS A 43 -0.36 1.22 4.88
N GLY A 44 -0.93 0.98 6.06
CA GLY A 44 -0.32 0.12 7.08
C GLY A 44 -0.05 -1.29 6.56
N ILE A 45 -1.01 -1.89 5.87
CA ILE A 45 -0.83 -3.22 5.26
C ILE A 45 0.30 -3.23 4.25
N LEU A 46 0.38 -2.21 3.38
CA LEU A 46 1.46 -2.08 2.40
C LEU A 46 2.83 -1.90 3.07
N ALA A 47 2.90 -1.19 4.19
CA ALA A 47 4.13 -1.02 4.96
C ALA A 47 4.59 -2.32 5.64
N ASP A 48 3.64 -3.18 6.03
CA ASP A 48 3.91 -4.47 6.68
C ASP A 48 4.30 -5.58 5.69
N LEU A 49 4.23 -5.33 4.39
CA LEU A 49 4.78 -6.23 3.36
C LEU A 49 6.30 -5.99 3.25
N HIS A 50 7.11 -6.61 4.13
CA HIS A 50 8.57 -6.37 4.20
C HIS A 50 9.47 -7.57 3.84
N ASP A 51 8.89 -8.75 3.56
CA ASP A 51 9.65 -10.01 3.46
C ASP A 51 9.94 -10.53 2.03
N GLY A 52 9.95 -9.67 1.01
CA GLY A 52 9.94 -10.09 -0.40
C GLY A 52 11.03 -9.47 -1.28
N ALA A 53 11.71 -10.29 -2.09
CA ALA A 53 12.64 -9.79 -3.11
C ALA A 53 11.99 -8.90 -4.20
N TRP A 54 10.64 -8.79 -4.20
CA TRP A 54 9.85 -8.00 -5.14
C TRP A 54 9.73 -6.51 -4.76
N GLN A 55 10.04 -6.13 -3.51
CA GLN A 55 9.86 -4.76 -2.99
C GLN A 55 10.97 -3.81 -3.45
N GLY A 56 10.93 -3.40 -4.73
CA GLY A 56 11.86 -2.44 -5.30
C GLY A 56 11.65 -0.98 -4.86
N GLU A 57 12.52 -0.07 -5.31
CA GLU A 57 12.39 1.38 -5.03
C GLU A 57 11.05 1.96 -5.48
N GLU A 58 10.50 1.51 -6.62
CA GLU A 58 9.20 1.98 -7.10
C GLU A 58 8.07 1.65 -6.12
N PHE A 59 8.11 0.46 -5.52
CA PHE A 59 7.13 0.08 -4.51
C PHE A 59 7.21 1.03 -3.31
N TRP A 60 8.38 1.22 -2.71
CA TRP A 60 8.51 2.04 -1.49
C TRP A 60 8.26 3.54 -1.70
N ALA A 61 8.50 4.06 -2.91
CA ALA A 61 8.22 5.47 -3.22
C ALA A 61 6.73 5.81 -3.08
N LEU A 62 5.83 4.88 -3.41
CA LEU A 62 4.38 5.12 -3.45
C LEU A 62 3.76 5.24 -2.04
N PRO A 63 3.93 4.29 -1.09
CA PRO A 63 3.50 4.46 0.30
C PRO A 63 4.21 5.62 1.00
N ALA A 64 5.46 5.93 0.64
CA ALA A 64 6.16 7.07 1.23
C ALA A 64 5.52 8.41 0.81
N GLU A 65 5.16 8.57 -0.47
CA GLU A 65 4.43 9.75 -0.96
C GLU A 65 3.03 9.83 -0.32
N ALA A 66 2.31 8.72 -0.24
CA ALA A 66 0.99 8.67 0.41
C ALA A 66 1.07 9.09 1.89
N ALA A 67 2.06 8.61 2.64
CA ALA A 67 2.30 9.02 4.03
C ALA A 67 2.64 10.51 4.15
N GLY A 68 3.26 11.10 3.13
CA GLY A 68 3.49 12.54 3.04
C GLY A 68 2.19 13.32 2.88
N LEU A 69 1.30 12.88 1.98
CA LEU A 69 -0.01 13.49 1.77
C LEU A 69 -0.92 13.38 3.00
N MET A 70 -0.92 12.24 3.70
CA MET A 70 -1.70 12.05 4.94
C MET A 70 -1.29 13.05 6.03
N ARG A 71 0.02 13.32 6.18
CA ARG A 71 0.54 14.28 7.16
C ARG A 71 0.19 15.73 6.89
N LEU A 72 -0.22 16.06 5.67
CA LEU A 72 -0.57 17.42 5.24
C LEU A 72 -2.08 17.69 5.29
N ARG A 73 -2.89 16.71 5.69
CA ARG A 73 -4.34 16.84 5.87
C ARG A 73 -4.72 17.35 7.25
#